data_AF-A0A139DE06-F1
#
_entry.id   AF-A0A139DE06-F1
#
_cell.length_a   1.000
_cell.length_b   1.000
_cell.length_c   1.000
_cell.angle_alpha   90.00
_cell.angle_beta   90.00
_cell.angle_gamma   90.00
#
_symmetry.space_group_name_H-M   'P 1'
#
loop_
_entity.id
_entity.type
_entity.pdbx_description
1 polymer ?
#
loop_
_entity_poly.entity_id
_entity_poly.type
_entity_poly.pdbx_seq_one_letter_code
_entity_poly.pdbx_strand_id
1 'polypeptide(L)' 'MPLFETERLIARKLSHQDVPVLTAMLSDPEVMKFSVRGVCDEEATRKFVDWCLECY' A
#
# COMPACT_ATOMS: atom_id res chain seq x y z
N MET A 1 9.82 5.56 -11.64
CA MET A 1 10.46 6.88 -11.47
C MET A 1 9.97 7.49 -10.16
N PRO A 2 10.86 8.01 -9.31
CA PRO A 2 10.50 8.66 -8.05
C PRO A 2 9.70 9.94 -8.32
N LEU A 3 8.72 10.22 -7.45
CA LEU A 3 7.96 11.48 -7.44
C LEU A 3 8.70 12.56 -6.67
N PHE A 4 9.33 12.18 -5.55
CA PHE A 4 10.26 13.03 -4.79
C PHE A 4 11.14 12.16 -3.89
N GLU A 5 12.23 12.75 -3.42
CA GLU A 5 13.22 12.09 -2.57
C GLU A 5 13.59 13.01 -1.41
N THR A 6 13.97 12.39 -0.30
CA THR A 6 14.56 13.03 0.88
C THR A 6 15.85 12.30 1.21
N GLU A 7 16.58 12.78 2.23
CA GLU A 7 17.82 12.13 2.67
C GLU A 7 17.64 10.64 3.04
N ARG A 8 16.45 10.24 3.51
CA ARG A 8 16.21 8.87 4.01
C ARG A 8 15.17 8.07 3.24
N LEU A 9 14.37 8.70 2.38
CA LEU A 9 13.19 8.09 1.78
C LEU A 9 13.00 8.52 0.32
N ILE A 10 12.51 7.59 -0.48
CA ILE A 10 12.07 7.81 -1.86
C ILE A 10 10.57 7.55 -1.93
N ALA A 11 9.81 8.50 -2.45
CA ALA A 11 8.40 8.32 -2.77
C ALA A 11 8.25 8.04 -4.27
N ARG A 12 7.52 6.99 -4.62
CA ARG A 12 7.19 6.63 -6.01
C ARG A 12 5.75 6.17 -6.13
N LYS A 13 5.23 6.15 -7.36
CA LYS A 13 3.95 5.49 -7.66
C LYS A 13 3.99 4.03 -7.17
N LEU A 14 2.86 3.57 -6.66
CA LEU A 14 2.66 2.17 -6.33
C LEU A 14 2.81 1.29 -7.57
N SER A 15 3.07 0.01 -7.35
CA SER A 15 3.14 -1.02 -8.37
C SER A 15 2.62 -2.33 -7.81
N HIS A 16 2.24 -3.27 -8.69
CA HIS A 16 1.83 -4.61 -8.25
C HIS A 16 2.92 -5.39 -7.50
N GLN A 17 4.20 -5.01 -7.65
CA GLN A 17 5.30 -5.62 -6.90
C GLN A 17 5.25 -5.28 -5.40
N ASP A 18 4.54 -4.21 -5.04
CA ASP A 18 4.41 -3.77 -3.65
C ASP A 18 3.37 -4.58 -2.88
N VAL A 19 2.48 -5.30 -3.58
CA VAL A 19 1.35 -6.02 -2.97
C VAL A 19 1.79 -6.95 -1.83
N PRO A 20 2.81 -7.83 -1.96
CA PRO A 20 3.17 -8.75 -0.88
C PRO A 20 3.64 -8.02 0.39
N VAL A 21 4.46 -6.97 0.24
CA VAL A 21 4.99 -6.21 1.38
C VAL A 21 3.91 -5.33 2.00
N LEU A 22 3.05 -4.74 1.18
CA LEU A 22 1.88 -4.00 1.65
C LEU A 22 0.93 -4.92 2.42
N THR A 23 0.62 -6.11 1.90
CA THR A 23 -0.26 -7.08 2.59
C THR A 23 0.30 -7.47 3.95
N ALA A 24 1.62 -7.67 4.07
CA ALA A 24 2.23 -7.96 5.36
C ALA A 24 1.97 -6.86 6.41
N MET A 25 2.00 -5.59 5.99
CA MET A 25 1.70 -4.46 6.88
C MET A 25 0.20 -4.26 7.12
N LEU A 26 -0.61 -4.40 6.06
CA LEU A 26 -2.05 -4.13 6.10
C LEU A 26 -2.86 -5.30 6.66
N SER A 27 -2.27 -6.48 6.83
CA SER A 27 -2.90 -7.59 7.55
C SER A 27 -2.70 -7.51 9.07
N ASP A 28 -1.81 -6.62 9.55
CA ASP A 28 -1.56 -6.42 10.98
C ASP A 28 -2.73 -5.64 11.63
N PRO A 29 -3.42 -6.23 12.62
CA PRO A 29 -4.52 -5.57 13.32
C PRO A 29 -4.13 -4.29 14.06
N GLU A 30 -2.89 -4.19 14.57
CA GLU A 30 -2.44 -2.99 15.28
C GLU A 30 -2.17 -1.85 14.30
N VAL A 31 -1.60 -2.15 13.12
CA VAL A 31 -1.44 -1.18 12.03
C VAL A 31 -2.80 -0.68 11.55
N MET A 32 -3.76 -1.59 11.39
CA MET A 32 -5.08 -1.27 10.81
C MET A 32 -6.15 -0.90 11.84
N LYS A 33 -5.80 -0.76 13.11
CA LYS A 33 -6.71 -0.48 14.23
C LYS A 33 -7.64 0.71 14.01
N PHE A 34 -7.14 1.75 13.34
CA PHE A 34 -7.90 2.96 13.03
C PHE A 34 -8.30 3.07 11.55
N SER A 35 -8.05 2.04 10.75
CA SER A 35 -8.45 1.99 9.35
C SER A 35 -9.94 1.67 9.23
N VAL A 36 -10.64 2.44 8.39
CA VAL A 36 -12.08 2.28 8.14
C VAL A 36 -12.42 0.90 7.56
N ARG A 37 -11.50 0.29 6.80
CA ARG A 37 -11.71 -1.03 6.17
C ARG A 37 -11.35 -2.22 7.05
N GLY A 38 -10.70 -2.01 8.20
CA GLY A 38 -10.08 -3.09 8.96
C GLY A 38 -8.88 -3.70 8.23
N VAL A 39 -8.42 -4.87 8.67
CA VAL A 39 -7.27 -5.57 8.07
C VAL A 39 -7.52 -5.99 6.62
N CYS A 40 -6.47 -5.99 5.81
CA CYS A 40 -6.50 -6.39 4.41
C CYS A 40 -5.71 -7.68 4.20
N ASP A 41 -6.31 -8.66 3.53
CA ASP A 41 -5.61 -9.79 2.92
C ASP A 41 -4.98 -9.39 1.58
N GLU A 42 -4.36 -10.36 0.89
CA GLU A 42 -3.68 -10.10 -0.38
C GLU A 42 -4.64 -9.62 -1.47
N GLU A 43 -5.84 -10.19 -1.56
CA GLU A 43 -6.83 -9.82 -2.57
C GLU A 43 -7.34 -8.39 -2.34
N ALA A 44 -7.66 -8.03 -1.10
CA ALA A 44 -8.05 -6.69 -0.72
C ALA A 44 -6.92 -5.67 -0.96
N THR A 45 -5.68 -6.04 -0.67
CA THR A 45 -4.49 -5.21 -0.94
C THR A 45 -4.30 -4.99 -2.43
N ARG A 46 -4.46 -6.04 -3.25
CA ARG A 46 -4.37 -5.93 -4.72
C ARG A 46 -5.41 -4.96 -5.27
N LYS A 47 -6.68 -5.11 -4.86
CA LYS A 47 -7.77 -4.19 -5.27
C LYS A 47 -7.50 -2.75 -4.85
N PHE A 48 -6.89 -2.55 -3.68
CA PHE A 48 -6.47 -1.21 -3.23
C PHE A 48 -5.39 -0.62 -4.16
N VAL A 49 -4.35 -1.40 -4.49
CA VAL A 49 -3.29 -0.95 -5.41
C VAL A 49 -3.85 -0.67 -6.81
N ASP A 50 -4.74 -1.53 -7.32
CA ASP A 50 -5.40 -1.34 -8.62
C ASP A 50 -6.16 0.00 -8.65
N TRP A 51 -6.97 0.27 -7.63
CA TRP A 51 -7.70 1.53 -7.52
C TRP A 51 -6.78 2.75 -7.43
N CYS A 52 -5.67 2.66 -6.68
CA CYS A 52 -4.68 3.73 -6.64
C CYS A 52 -4.05 4.01 -8.00
N LEU A 53 -3.76 2.95 -8.78
CA LEU A 53 -3.18 3.07 -10.11
C LEU A 53 -4.14 3.72 -11.12
N GLU A 54 -5.45 3.49 -10.97
CA GLU A 54 -6.49 4.13 -11.79
C GLU A 54 -6.67 5.62 -11.47
N CYS A 55 -6.31 6.05 -10.26
CA CYS A 55 -6.50 7.43 -9.81
C CYS A 55 -5.33 8.38 -10.11
N TYR A 56 -4.17 7.85 -10.51
CA TYR A 56 -2.98 8.64 -10.87
C TYR A 56 -3.11 9.36 -12.21
#